data_AF-A0AAD5N0V4-F1
#
_entry.id   AF-A0AAD5N0V4-F1
#
_cell.length_a   1.000
_cell.length_b   1.000
_cell.length_c   1.000
_cell.angle_alpha   90.00
_cell.angle_beta   90.00
_cell.angle_gamma   90.00
#
_symmetry.space_group_name_H-M   'P 1'
#
loop_
_entity.id
_entity.type
_entity.pdbx_description
1 polymer ?
#
loop_
_entity_poly.entity_id
_entity_poly.type
_entity_poly.pdbx_seq_one_letter_code
_entity_poly.pdbx_strand_id
1 'polypeptide(L)'
;MIGRDSHPLYEKRHGSSIISVDGDSVLTLSTSKEYQYEKCSLMVLCIGRVSDFDGILVGKYTFTGYQSEEDPTLLRVGSFAGDNFVRYIVGGCLDVARSLHNFYKDKNNNDM
;
A
#
# COMPACT_ATOMS: atom_id res chain seq x y z
N MET A 1 11.25 0.41 -5.43
CA MET A 1 11.63 0.40 -6.86
C MET A 1 12.96 -0.35 -6.96
N ILE A 2 13.03 -1.47 -7.69
CA ILE A 2 14.27 -2.22 -7.88
C ILE A 2 14.63 -2.12 -9.36
N GLY A 3 15.12 -0.96 -9.78
CA GLY A 3 15.85 -0.83 -11.02
C GLY A 3 17.32 -1.14 -10.74
N ARG A 4 17.88 -2.14 -11.40
CA ARG A 4 19.34 -2.23 -11.54
C ARG A 4 19.69 -1.30 -12.69
N ASP A 5 20.12 -0.08 -12.36
CA ASP A 5 20.72 0.80 -13.35
C ASP A 5 22.23 0.57 -13.37
N SER A 6 22.81 0.55 -14.56
CA SER A 6 24.26 0.43 -14.78
C SER A 6 24.95 1.79 -14.89
N HIS A 7 24.19 2.87 -14.75
CA HIS A 7 24.74 4.21 -14.81
C HIS A 7 25.84 4.41 -13.74
N PRO A 8 27.02 4.97 -14.09
CA PRO A 8 28.15 5.08 -13.18
C PRO A 8 27.90 6.02 -11.98
N LEU A 9 26.91 6.91 -12.09
CA LEU A 9 26.46 7.78 -11.00
C LEU A 9 25.31 7.19 -10.17
N TYR A 10 24.84 5.99 -10.49
CA TYR A 10 23.79 5.34 -9.71
C TYR A 10 24.41 4.66 -8.49
N GLU A 11 24.08 5.17 -7.32
CA GLU A 11 24.45 4.55 -6.05
C GLU A 11 23.21 3.96 -5.37
N LYS A 12 23.30 2.70 -4.96
CA LYS A 12 22.24 2.02 -4.21
C LYS A 12 22.65 1.86 -2.76
N ARG A 13 21.92 2.52 -1.86
CA ARG A 13 22.11 2.39 -0.41
C ARG A 13 21.02 1.53 0.22
N HIS A 14 21.45 0.60 1.06
CA HIS A 14 20.59 -0.35 1.76
C HIS A 14 20.70 -0.14 3.27
N GLY A 15 19.59 -0.31 4.00
CA GLY A 15 19.57 -0.09 5.43
C GLY A 15 19.87 1.38 5.78
N SER A 16 19.39 2.30 4.95
CA SER A 16 19.56 3.73 5.14
C SER A 16 18.21 4.43 5.06
N SER A 17 18.06 5.50 5.84
CA SER A 17 16.84 6.29 5.93
C SER A 17 17.17 7.78 5.88
N ILE A 18 16.37 8.56 5.15
CA ILE A 18 16.46 10.02 5.22
C ILE A 18 15.68 10.47 6.46
N ILE A 19 16.31 11.26 7.33
CA ILE A 19 15.71 11.72 8.60
C ILE A 19 15.20 13.15 8.47
N SER A 20 15.95 14.00 7.79
CA SER A 20 15.63 15.41 7.62
C SER A 20 16.17 15.95 6.31
N VAL A 21 15.54 17.02 5.86
CA VAL A 21 15.99 17.87 4.76
C VAL A 21 16.00 19.29 5.32
N ASP A 22 17.16 19.95 5.28
CA ASP A 22 17.29 21.31 5.79
C ASP A 22 16.96 22.39 4.73
N GLY A 23 17.02 23.65 5.13
CA GLY A 23 16.73 24.80 4.26
C GLY A 23 17.71 24.99 3.10
N ASP A 24 18.90 24.39 3.18
CA ASP A 24 19.96 24.47 2.16
C ASP A 24 19.97 23.23 1.25
N SER A 25 18.91 22.44 1.30
CA SER A 25 18.71 21.20 0.53
C SER A 25 19.78 20.14 0.82
N VAL A 26 20.24 20.06 2.08
CA VAL A 26 21.10 18.99 2.57
C VAL A 26 20.24 17.93 3.26
N LEU A 27 20.39 16.69 2.80
CA LEU A 27 19.77 15.50 3.36
C LEU A 27 20.62 15.00 4.54
N THR A 28 19.98 14.69 5.66
CA THR A 28 20.60 13.88 6.72
C THR A 28 20.17 12.44 6.55
N LEU A 29 21.12 11.56 6.20
CA LEU A 29 20.90 10.13 6.05
C LEU A 29 21.37 9.39 7.29
N SER A 30 20.51 8.58 7.89
CA SER A 30 20.89 7.54 8.84
C SER A 30 21.38 6.31 8.08
N THR A 31 22.57 5.83 8.40
CA THR A 31 23.08 4.53 7.95
C THR A 31 23.35 3.62 9.14
N SER A 32 23.67 2.34 8.88
CA SER A 32 24.02 1.39 9.94
C SER A 32 25.29 1.73 10.72
N LYS A 33 26.13 2.64 10.20
CA LYS A 33 27.39 3.04 10.82
C LYS A 33 27.31 4.43 11.44
N GLU A 34 26.73 5.39 10.71
CA GLU A 34 26.75 6.80 11.08
C GLU A 34 25.72 7.64 10.31
N TYR A 35 25.65 8.93 10.65
CA TYR A 35 24.93 9.93 9.87
C TYR A 35 25.80 10.47 8.73
N GLN A 36 25.20 10.60 7.55
CA GLN A 36 25.82 11.21 6.37
C GLN A 36 25.01 12.43 5.93
N TYR A 37 25.71 13.42 5.34
CA TYR A 37 25.11 14.66 4.89
C TYR A 37 25.35 14.84 3.40
N GLU A 38 24.27 15.01 2.63
CA GLU A 38 24.36 15.08 1.17
C GLU A 38 23.52 16.20 0.58
N LYS A 39 24.14 16.98 -0.31
CA LYS A 39 23.43 18.02 -1.05
C LYS A 39 22.57 17.38 -2.14
N CYS A 40 21.31 17.77 -2.22
CA CYS A 40 20.36 17.26 -3.18
C CYS A 40 19.62 18.41 -3.86
N SER A 41 19.62 18.45 -5.19
CA SER A 41 18.86 19.45 -5.96
C SER A 41 17.43 18.98 -6.31
N LEU A 42 17.20 17.66 -6.30
CA LEU A 42 15.91 17.05 -6.63
C LEU A 42 15.75 15.73 -5.89
N MET A 43 14.65 15.61 -5.14
CA MET A 43 14.29 14.37 -4.45
C MET A 43 12.96 13.83 -4.97
N VAL A 44 12.94 12.55 -5.34
CA VAL A 44 11.72 11.83 -5.72
C VAL A 44 11.37 10.84 -4.61
N LEU A 45 10.25 11.05 -3.94
CA LEU A 45 9.78 10.20 -2.85
C LEU A 45 8.89 9.08 -3.39
N CYS A 46 9.34 7.83 -3.20
CA CYS A 46 8.60 6.63 -3.60
C CYS A 46 8.39 5.68 -2.40
N ILE A 47 7.97 6.23 -1.27
CA ILE A 47 7.81 5.50 0.01
C ILE A 47 6.46 4.78 0.17
N GLY A 48 5.61 4.83 -0.86
CA GLY A 48 4.25 4.29 -0.81
C GLY A 48 3.24 5.31 -0.29
N ARG A 49 2.00 4.86 -0.09
CA ARG A 49 0.89 5.66 0.47
C ARG A 49 0.33 4.94 1.68
N VAL A 50 -0.03 5.70 2.70
CA VAL A 50 -0.90 5.23 3.78
C VAL A 50 -2.31 5.67 3.43
N SER A 51 -3.25 4.73 3.45
CA SER A 51 -4.67 5.06 3.30
C SER A 51 -5.22 5.35 4.69
N ASP A 52 -5.61 6.59 4.92
CA ASP A 52 -6.24 7.02 6.17
C ASP A 52 -7.78 6.89 6.03
N PHE A 53 -8.39 6.31 7.06
CA PHE A 53 -9.83 6.06 7.11
C PHE A 53 -10.45 6.67 8.37
N ASP A 54 -9.73 7.57 9.04
CA ASP A 54 -10.22 8.31 10.20
C ASP A 54 -11.56 8.99 9.87
N GLY A 55 -12.56 8.68 10.70
CA GLY A 55 -13.92 9.20 10.58
C GLY A 55 -14.89 8.42 9.67
N ILE A 56 -14.43 7.45 8.86
CA ILE A 56 -15.33 6.66 7.97
C ILE A 56 -15.63 5.28 8.56
N LEU A 57 -14.60 4.54 9.01
CA LEU A 57 -14.73 3.13 9.38
C LEU A 57 -13.99 2.72 10.67
N VAL A 58 -13.39 3.66 11.39
CA VAL A 58 -12.46 3.36 12.50
C VAL A 58 -13.11 2.54 13.61
N GLY A 59 -12.50 1.37 13.87
CA GLY A 59 -12.72 0.54 15.06
C GLY A 59 -14.06 -0.20 15.14
N LYS A 60 -14.93 -0.07 14.13
CA LYS A 60 -16.25 -0.71 14.12
C LYS A 60 -16.32 -2.03 13.36
N TYR A 61 -15.40 -2.25 12.43
CA TYR A 61 -15.43 -3.41 11.55
C TYR A 61 -14.05 -4.03 11.42
N THR A 62 -13.96 -5.33 11.67
CA THR A 62 -12.84 -6.19 11.30
C THR A 62 -13.14 -6.86 9.97
N PHE A 63 -12.08 -7.29 9.27
CA PHE A 63 -12.22 -7.88 7.95
C PHE A 63 -11.30 -9.10 7.81
N THR A 64 -11.89 -10.24 7.48
CA THR A 64 -11.18 -11.45 7.05
C THR A 64 -11.17 -11.51 5.53
N GLY A 65 -9.97 -11.42 4.94
CA GLY A 65 -9.82 -11.19 3.49
C GLY A 65 -10.47 -9.86 3.08
N TYR A 66 -11.44 -9.93 2.16
CA TYR A 66 -12.16 -8.79 1.61
C TYR A 66 -13.51 -8.49 2.27
N GLN A 67 -14.00 -9.33 3.19
CA GLN A 67 -15.34 -9.21 3.77
C GLN A 67 -15.26 -8.84 5.26
N SER A 68 -16.19 -8.01 5.72
CA SER A 68 -16.32 -7.69 7.15
C SER A 68 -16.83 -8.90 7.93
N GLU A 69 -16.36 -9.04 9.17
CA GLU A 69 -16.79 -10.11 10.07
C GLU A 69 -18.15 -9.80 10.71
N GLU A 70 -18.49 -8.52 10.84
CA GLU A 70 -19.72 -8.05 11.48
C GLU A 70 -20.84 -7.78 10.48
N ASP A 71 -20.51 -7.35 9.24
CA ASP A 71 -21.49 -7.11 8.17
C ASP A 71 -21.07 -7.83 6.88
N PRO A 72 -21.73 -8.93 6.50
CA PRO A 72 -21.37 -9.70 5.30
C PRO A 72 -21.66 -8.93 4.00
N THR A 73 -22.40 -7.83 4.03
CA THR A 73 -22.63 -6.97 2.87
C THR A 73 -21.54 -5.91 2.69
N LEU A 74 -20.72 -5.70 3.73
CA LEU A 74 -19.61 -4.76 3.72
C LEU A 74 -18.32 -5.45 3.23
N LEU A 75 -17.76 -4.90 2.16
CA LEU A 75 -16.58 -5.43 1.48
C LEU A 75 -15.53 -4.33 1.34
N ARG A 76 -14.25 -4.70 1.46
CA ARG A 76 -13.10 -3.83 1.19
C ARG A 76 -12.34 -4.34 -0.02
N VAL A 77 -11.84 -3.44 -0.85
CA VAL A 77 -10.99 -3.77 -2.02
C VAL A 77 -9.94 -2.69 -2.22
N GLY A 78 -8.92 -2.97 -3.04
CA GLY A 78 -7.92 -1.99 -3.41
C GLY A 78 -7.04 -1.60 -2.23
N SER A 79 -6.58 -0.34 -2.19
CA SER A 79 -5.67 0.11 -1.13
C SER A 79 -6.25 0.00 0.28
N PHE A 80 -7.59 -0.03 0.43
CA PHE A 80 -8.23 -0.29 1.73
C PHE A 80 -8.05 -1.74 2.20
N ALA A 81 -8.02 -2.70 1.29
CA ALA A 81 -7.71 -4.09 1.59
C ALA A 81 -6.19 -4.37 1.68
N GLY A 82 -5.35 -3.34 1.50
CA GLY A 82 -3.89 -3.48 1.44
C GLY A 82 -3.36 -3.85 0.04
N ASP A 83 -4.21 -3.85 -0.99
CA ASP A 83 -3.80 -4.12 -2.36
C ASP A 83 -3.04 -2.93 -2.94
N ASN A 84 -1.72 -2.96 -2.86
CA ASN A 84 -0.85 -1.85 -3.29
C ASN A 84 -0.19 -2.07 -4.66
N PHE A 85 -0.25 -3.29 -5.19
CA PHE A 85 0.19 -3.58 -6.56
C PHE A 85 -1.02 -3.77 -7.46
N VAL A 86 -0.92 -3.30 -8.71
CA VAL A 86 -1.99 -3.40 -9.72
C VAL A 86 -2.59 -4.81 -9.80
N ARG A 87 -1.74 -5.85 -9.78
CA ARG A 87 -2.21 -7.25 -9.83
C ARG A 87 -3.11 -7.63 -8.65
N TYR A 88 -2.86 -7.10 -7.45
CA TYR A 88 -3.65 -7.37 -6.27
C TYR A 88 -4.93 -6.55 -6.27
N ILE A 89 -4.89 -5.30 -6.75
CA ILE A 89 -6.10 -4.47 -6.90
C ILE A 89 -7.07 -5.14 -7.87
N VAL A 90 -6.59 -5.55 -9.05
CA VAL A 90 -7.42 -6.20 -10.07
C VAL A 90 -7.89 -7.57 -9.58
N GLY A 91 -6.99 -8.37 -8.99
CA GLY A 91 -7.31 -9.69 -8.47
C GLY A 91 -8.34 -9.65 -7.34
N GLY A 92 -8.17 -8.74 -6.38
CA GLY A 92 -9.07 -8.58 -5.24
C GLY A 92 -10.47 -8.13 -5.63
N CYS A 93 -10.56 -7.15 -6.54
CA CYS A 93 -11.85 -6.74 -7.10
C CYS A 93 -12.57 -7.91 -7.80
N LEU A 94 -11.83 -8.72 -8.56
CA LEU A 94 -12.40 -9.89 -9.24
C LEU A 94 -12.86 -10.96 -8.25
N ASP A 95 -12.10 -11.19 -7.17
CA ASP A 95 -12.46 -12.16 -6.13
C ASP A 95 -13.76 -11.77 -5.43
N VAL A 96 -13.87 -10.49 -5.04
CA VAL A 96 -15.11 -9.94 -4.47
C VAL A 96 -16.29 -10.06 -5.43
N ALA A 97 -16.10 -9.73 -6.72
CA ALA A 97 -17.15 -9.86 -7.72
C ALA A 97 -17.63 -11.32 -7.89
N ARG A 98 -16.71 -12.30 -7.85
CA ARG A 98 -17.03 -13.72 -7.91
C ARG A 98 -17.78 -14.20 -6.67
N SER A 99 -17.35 -13.76 -5.48
CA SER A 99 -18.02 -14.07 -4.22
C SER A 99 -19.48 -13.59 -4.23
N LEU A 100 -19.70 -12.33 -4.63
CA LEU A 100 -21.04 -11.76 -4.80
C LEU A 100 -21.86 -12.54 -5.83
N HIS A 101 -21.29 -12.87 -6.98
CA HIS A 101 -21.98 -13.62 -8.02
C HIS A 101 -22.43 -15.00 -7.53
N ASN A 102 -21.55 -15.74 -6.84
CA ASN A 102 -21.85 -17.05 -6.30
C ASN A 102 -22.94 -16.96 -5.22
N PHE A 103 -22.86 -15.99 -4.31
CA PHE A 103 -23.88 -15.76 -3.29
C PHE A 103 -25.28 -15.58 -3.89
N TYR A 104 -25.43 -14.71 -4.90
CA TYR A 104 -26.72 -14.50 -5.56
C TYR A 104 -27.19 -15.70 -6.38
N LYS A 105 -26.25 -16.41 -7.02
CA LYS A 105 -26.57 -17.64 -7.76
C LYS A 105 -27.13 -18.72 -6.84
N ASP A 106 -26.50 -18.94 -5.70
CA ASP A 106 -26.93 -19.97 -4.74
C ASP A 106 -28.25 -19.60 -4.07
N LYS A 107 -28.45 -18.31 -3.76
CA LYS A 107 -29.73 -17.81 -3.25
C LYS A 107 -30.89 -18.08 -4.23
N ASN A 108 -30.70 -17.75 -5.51
CA ASN A 108 -31.72 -17.96 -6.54
C ASN A 108 -32.05 -19.44 -6.78
N ASN A 109 -31.11 -20.36 -6.49
CA ASN A 109 -31.34 -21.80 -6.62
C ASN A 109 -32.04 -22.42 -5.40
N ASN A 110 -31.93 -21.79 -4.22
CA ASN A 110 -32.55 -22.27 -2.98
C ASN A 110 -33.94 -21.68 -2.71
N ASP A 111 -34.34 -20.65 -3.46
CA ASP A 111 -35.67 -20.02 -3.43
C ASP A 111 -36.63 -20.64 -4.48
N MET A 112 -36.27 -21.75 -5.16
CA MET A 112 -37.13 -22.59 -6.01
C MET A 112 -37.53 -23.88 -5.29
#